data_AF-A0A699RAI2-F1
#
_entry.id   AF-A0A699RAI2-F1
#
_cell.length_a   1.000
_cell.length_b   1.000
_cell.length_c   1.000
_cell.angle_alpha   90.00
_cell.angle_beta   90.00
_cell.angle_gamma   90.00
#
_symmetry.space_group_name_H-M   'P 1'
#
loop_
_entity.id
_entity.type
_entity.pdbx_description
1 polymer ?
#
loop_
_entity_poly.entity_id
_entity_poly.type
_entity_poly.pdbx_seq_one_letter_code
_entity_poly.pdbx_strand_id
1 'polypeptide(L)' 'MMSLATLSLSFWDYALESAARILNMVPTKKVDKTPYELWHGKVPNLSYLK' A
#
# COMPACT_ATOMS: atom_id res chain seq x y z
N MET A 1 -14.85 2.72 5.30
CA MET A 1 -15.51 3.63 4.34
C MET A 1 -14.64 4.86 4.17
N MET A 2 -14.12 5.12 2.98
CA MET A 2 -13.35 6.34 2.68
C MET A 2 -14.20 7.61 2.82
N SER A 3 -15.51 7.52 2.60
CA SER A 3 -16.45 8.66 2.68
C SER A 3 -16.58 9.33 4.05
N LEU A 4 -16.02 8.74 5.12
CA LEU A 4 -16.01 9.32 6.47
C LEU A 4 -14.77 10.17 6.76
N ALA A 5 -13.74 10.12 5.90
CA ALA A 5 -12.54 10.91 6.11
C ALA A 5 -12.72 12.33 5.57
N THR A 6 -12.41 13.33 6.38
CA THR A 6 -12.42 14.74 6.00
C THR A 6 -11.12 15.10 5.26
N LEU A 7 -10.90 14.49 4.09
CA LEU A 7 -9.76 14.74 3.23
C LEU A 7 -10.16 15.66 2.07
N SER A 8 -9.34 16.69 1.79
CA SER A 8 -9.56 17.56 0.62
C SER A 8 -9.55 16.75 -0.68
N LEU A 9 -10.39 17.15 -1.63
CA LEU A 9 -10.55 16.45 -2.90
C LEU A 9 -9.22 16.25 -3.65
N SER A 10 -8.32 17.23 -3.53
CA SER A 10 -6.99 17.23 -4.13
C SER A 10 -6.07 16.09 -3.67
N PHE A 11 -6.33 15.48 -2.52
CA PHE A 11 -5.46 14.44 -1.95
C PHE A 11 -6.00 13.02 -2.11
N TRP A 12 -7.21 12.82 -2.63
CA TRP A 12 -7.80 11.48 -2.72
C TRP A 12 -7.00 10.53 -3.61
N ASP A 13 -6.48 11.04 -4.73
CA ASP A 13 -5.65 10.26 -5.64
C ASP A 13 -4.38 9.76 -4.93
N TYR A 14 -3.67 10.67 -4.26
CA TYR A 14 -2.49 10.34 -3.46
C TYR A 14 -2.79 9.38 -2.30
N ALA A 15 -3.93 9.56 -1.63
CA ALA A 15 -4.36 8.69 -0.54
C ALA A 15 -4.66 7.27 -1.04
N LEU A 16 -5.31 7.15 -2.20
CA LEU A 16 -5.60 5.86 -2.82
C LEU A 16 -4.31 5.14 -3.22
N GLU A 17 -3.40 5.83 -3.91
CA GLU A 17 -2.09 5.31 -4.30
C GLU A 17 -1.28 4.85 -3.09
N SER A 18 -1.30 5.65 -2.01
CA SER A 18 -0.61 5.31 -0.76
C SER A 18 -1.20 4.06 -0.10
N ALA A 19 -2.53 3.96 -0.03
CA ALA A 19 -3.20 2.79 0.53
C ALA A 19 -2.92 1.52 -0.29
N ALA A 20 -3.02 1.61 -1.62
CA ALA A 20 -2.70 0.50 -2.52
C ALA A 20 -1.24 0.06 -2.38
N ARG A 21 -0.31 1.02 -2.31
CA ARG A 21 1.11 0.75 -2.09
C ARG A 21 1.35 -0.01 -0.78
N ILE A 22 0.76 0.44 0.33
CA ILE A 22 0.91 -0.25 1.63
C ILE A 22 0.38 -1.67 1.55
N LEU A 23 -0.83 -1.87 1.00
CA LEU A 23 -1.42 -3.19 0.87
C LEU A 23 -0.57 -4.15 0.01
N ASN A 24 0.08 -3.64 -1.03
CA ASN A 24 0.96 -4.45 -1.88
C ASN A 24 2.30 -4.80 -1.22
N MET A 25 2.72 -4.07 -0.18
CA MET A 25 3.96 -4.31 0.54
C MET A 25 3.78 -5.15 1.83
N VAL A 26 2.55 -5.53 2.16
CA VAL A 26 2.25 -6.33 3.36
C VAL A 26 1.95 -7.78 2.96
N PRO A 27 2.51 -8.79 3.68
CA PRO A 27 2.21 -10.19 3.39
C PRO A 27 0.76 -10.52 3.72
N THR A 28 0.17 -11.45 2.98
CA THR A 28 -1.23 -11.87 3.22
C THR A 28 -1.26 -13.15 4.04
N LYS A 29 -2.34 -13.39 4.81
CA LYS A 29 -2.45 -14.57 5.69
C LYS A 29 -2.22 -15.93 4.98
N LYS A 30 -2.43 -15.99 3.67
CA LYS A 30 -2.28 -17.22 2.87
C LYS A 30 -0.89 -17.38 2.26
N VAL A 31 -0.11 -16.31 2.14
CA VAL A 31 1.16 -16.31 1.40
C VAL A 31 2.17 -15.46 2.16
N ASP A 32 3.29 -16.10 2.53
CA ASP A 32 4.38 -15.45 3.30
C ASP A 32 5.12 -14.37 2.50
N LYS A 33 4.82 -14.22 1.20
CA LYS A 33 5.34 -13.17 0.32
C LYS A 33 4.31 -12.06 0.14
N THR A 34 4.80 -10.84 0.02
CA THR A 34 4.01 -9.66 -0.34
C THR A 34 3.58 -9.71 -1.81
N PRO A 35 2.45 -9.12 -2.20
CA PRO A 35 2.08 -8.96 -3.61
C PRO A 35 3.18 -8.31 -4.45
N TYR A 36 3.89 -7.32 -3.89
CA TYR A 36 5.02 -6.66 -4.55
C TYR A 36 6.15 -7.64 -4.90
N GLU A 37 6.52 -8.53 -3.97
CA GLU A 37 7.53 -9.56 -4.23
C GLU A 37 7.08 -10.56 -5.27
N LEU A 38 5.79 -10.91 -5.28
CA LEU A 38 5.23 -11.83 -6.28
C LEU A 38 5.23 -11.23 -7.68
N TRP A 39 4.94 -9.92 -7.82
CA TRP A 39 4.92 -9.26 -9.11
C TRP A 39 6.29 -8.87 -9.63
N HIS A 40 7.20 -8.44 -8.76
CA HIS A 40 8.48 -7.87 -9.16
C HIS A 40 9.68 -8.75 -8.85
N GLY A 41 9.51 -9.85 -8.11
CA GLY A 41 10.59 -10.76 -7.74
C GLY A 41 11.61 -10.15 -6.77
N LYS A 42 11.31 -9.01 -6.15
CA LYS A 42 12.21 -8.27 -5.24
C LYS A 42 11.49 -7.87 -3.96
N VAL A 43 12.23 -7.86 -2.86
CA VAL A 43 11.75 -7.37 -1.56
C VAL A 43 11.54 -5.86 -1.64
N PRO A 44 10.38 -5.31 -1.21
CA PRO A 44 10.17 -3.88 -1.19
C PRO A 44 11.11 -3.22 -0.18
N ASN A 45 11.71 -2.08 -0.55
CA ASN A 45 12.41 -1.25 0.43
C ASN A 45 11.37 -0.53 1.29
N LEU A 46 11.46 -0.64 2.61
CA LEU A 46 10.55 0.01 3.57
C LEU A 46 11.29 1.00 4.50
N SER A 47 12.56 1.31 4.23
CA SER A 47 13.39 2.16 5.10
C SER A 47 12.86 3.60 5.25
N TYR A 48 12.05 4.06 4.31
CA TYR A 48 11.44 5.40 4.29
C TYR A 48 10.12 5.49 5.08
N LEU A 49 9.59 4.38 5.59
CA LEU A 49 8.35 4.35 6.38
C LEU A 49 8.58 4.56 7.90
N LYS A 50 9.74 5.11 8.29
CA LYS A 50 10.07 5.39 9.69
C LYS A 50 9.26 6.54 10.27
#